data_AF-A0A329J5B9-F1
#
_entry.id   AF-A0A329J5B9-F1
#
_cell.length_a   1.000
_cell.length_b   1.000
_cell.length_c   1.000
_cell.angle_alpha   90.00
_cell.angle_beta   90.00
_cell.angle_gamma   90.00
#
_symmetry.space_group_name_H-M   'P 1'
#
loop_
_entity.id
_entity.type
_entity.pdbx_description
1 polymer ?
#
loop_
_entity_poly.entity_id
_entity_poly.type
_entity_poly.pdbx_seq_one_letter_code
_entity_poly.pdbx_strand_id
1 'polypeptide(L)'
;MLFVYNHDGGWDSTFYDIFYGKKSAKKSSTNTESEQDINILNIDLQKDQQIHILEPSSIKYIKTVIDDLEKLHSRGEFNRENYQFFYPDLNLHKAKNLPSSRPATLELISAPFMIIEYQEEHLFNAKQEPIKAIDAGYKIYYKARIDDWKDMFFLLDSLSNYQILNSNKKISIRAIASDQSDMAKNYFRTATQEYIKKWGKSETIEKIEFELIATVSDFFSKEELDW
;
A
#
# COMPACT_ATOMS: atom_id res chain seq x y z
N MET A 1 21.27 4.32 -4.10
CA MET A 1 21.91 5.05 -2.98
C MET A 1 20.87 5.15 -1.87
N LEU A 2 21.17 4.64 -0.68
CA LEU A 2 20.25 4.63 0.47
C LEU A 2 20.65 5.80 1.39
N PHE A 3 19.78 6.80 1.50
CA PHE A 3 19.89 7.82 2.54
C PHE A 3 18.86 7.51 3.61
N VAL A 4 19.33 7.16 4.81
CA VAL A 4 18.48 6.98 5.98
C VAL A 4 18.56 8.26 6.79
N TYR A 5 17.49 9.04 6.81
CA TYR A 5 17.34 10.17 7.72
C TYR A 5 16.55 9.70 8.95
N ASN A 6 17.19 9.70 10.11
CA ASN A 6 16.58 9.30 11.37
C ASN A 6 15.79 10.49 11.96
N HIS A 7 14.55 10.24 12.41
CA HIS A 7 13.69 11.26 13.02
C HIS A 7 13.51 10.99 14.52
N ASP A 8 13.68 12.05 15.30
CA ASP A 8 13.40 12.23 16.73
C ASP A 8 11.90 12.15 17.10
N GLY A 9 11.04 11.75 16.17
CA GLY A 9 9.59 11.66 16.38
C GLY A 9 8.84 13.00 16.37
N GLY A 10 9.51 14.13 16.13
CA GLY A 10 8.91 15.47 16.14
C GLY A 10 8.64 16.10 14.77
N TRP A 11 8.89 15.39 13.67
CA TRP A 11 8.82 15.95 12.33
C TRP A 11 7.47 15.69 11.64
N ASP A 12 6.71 16.77 11.43
CA ASP A 12 5.42 16.79 10.74
C ASP A 12 5.49 17.32 9.29
N SER A 13 6.68 17.65 8.76
CA SER A 13 6.79 18.16 7.38
C SER A 13 6.82 17.03 6.35
N THR A 14 6.21 17.24 5.18
CA THR A 14 6.44 16.37 4.01
C THR A 14 7.88 16.54 3.51
N PHE A 15 8.58 15.45 3.17
CA PHE A 15 9.95 15.53 2.64
C PHE A 15 9.99 16.33 1.35
N TYR A 16 8.90 16.30 0.58
CA TYR A 16 8.67 17.14 -0.59
C TYR A 16 8.74 18.65 -0.32
N ASP A 17 8.44 19.11 0.90
CA ASP A 17 8.56 20.53 1.26
C ASP A 17 10.02 21.00 1.23
N ILE A 18 10.97 20.09 1.44
CA ILE A 18 12.42 20.37 1.41
C ILE A 18 12.90 20.52 -0.05
N PHE A 19 12.34 19.74 -0.98
CA PHE A 19 12.73 19.76 -2.39
C PHE A 19 12.04 20.86 -3.20
N TYR A 20 10.79 21.17 -2.87
CA TYR A 20 9.97 22.11 -3.63
C TYR A 20 9.78 23.46 -2.92
N GLY A 21 10.28 23.58 -1.69
CA GLY A 21 10.08 24.71 -0.81
C GLY A 21 8.63 24.81 -0.33
N LYS A 22 8.40 25.24 0.92
CA LYS A 22 7.05 25.60 1.35
C LYS A 22 6.52 26.72 0.45
N LYS A 23 5.45 26.45 -0.31
CA LYS A 23 4.64 27.49 -0.99
C LYS A 23 3.93 28.34 0.06
N SER A 24 4.67 29.17 0.78
CA SER A 24 4.08 30.19 1.62
C SER A 24 3.37 31.19 0.72
N ALA A 25 2.08 31.40 0.95
CA ALA A 25 1.27 32.46 0.32
C ALA A 25 1.80 33.89 0.60
N LYS A 26 2.92 34.03 1.32
CA LYS A 26 3.65 35.27 1.60
C LYS A 26 5.09 35.28 1.09
N LYS A 27 5.43 34.58 -0.01
CA LYS A 27 6.71 34.87 -0.70
C LYS A 27 6.54 36.17 -1.51
N SER A 28 6.92 37.28 -0.87
CA SER A 28 7.19 38.56 -1.53
C SER A 28 8.29 38.40 -2.56
N SER A 29 8.27 39.27 -3.57
CA SER A 29 9.08 39.32 -4.78
C SER A 29 10.59 39.57 -4.58
N THR A 30 11.23 38.91 -3.63
CA THR A 30 12.66 39.01 -3.38
C THR A 30 13.25 37.60 -3.30
N ASN A 31 13.96 37.24 -4.37
CA ASN A 31 14.71 36.00 -4.54
C ASN A 31 15.75 35.82 -3.44
N THR A 32 15.38 35.17 -2.35
CA THR A 32 16.33 34.52 -1.47
C THR A 32 15.89 33.07 -1.35
N GLU A 33 16.58 32.20 -2.10
CA GLU A 33 16.59 30.77 -1.85
C GLU A 33 16.90 30.58 -0.37
N SER A 34 16.02 29.92 0.38
CA SER A 34 16.35 29.51 1.74
C SER A 34 17.54 28.57 1.66
N GLU A 35 18.57 28.76 2.49
CA GLU A 35 19.77 27.90 2.57
C GLU A 35 19.47 26.39 2.78
N GLN A 36 18.20 26.03 3.00
CA GLN A 36 17.72 24.68 3.27
C GLN A 36 17.00 23.99 2.09
N ASP A 37 16.78 24.69 0.97
CA ASP A 37 16.09 24.09 -0.18
C ASP A 37 17.09 23.24 -1.00
N ILE A 38 16.79 21.95 -1.19
CA ILE A 38 17.64 21.06 -2.00
C ILE A 38 17.40 21.37 -3.47
N ASN A 39 18.40 21.93 -4.16
CA ASN A 39 18.33 22.13 -5.60
C ASN A 39 18.45 20.78 -6.34
N ILE A 40 17.31 20.23 -6.77
CA ILE A 40 17.22 18.95 -7.52
C ILE A 40 18.10 18.98 -8.77
N LEU A 41 18.32 20.15 -9.40
CA LEU A 41 19.14 20.29 -10.60
C LEU A 41 20.63 20.00 -10.36
N ASN A 42 21.08 20.07 -9.10
CA ASN A 42 22.46 19.76 -8.72
C ASN A 42 22.67 18.27 -8.39
N ILE A 43 21.61 17.47 -8.39
CA ILE A 43 21.72 16.02 -8.20
C ILE A 43 22.10 15.41 -9.53
N ASP A 44 23.37 15.01 -9.66
CA ASP A 44 23.89 14.37 -10.87
C ASP A 44 23.29 12.97 -11.03
N LEU A 45 22.19 12.89 -11.79
CA LEU A 45 21.51 11.64 -12.13
C LEU A 45 21.77 11.27 -13.57
N GLN A 46 22.23 10.04 -13.76
CA GLN A 46 22.36 9.49 -15.11
C GLN A 46 20.97 9.24 -15.72
N LYS A 47 20.92 9.20 -17.05
CA LYS A 47 19.71 8.82 -17.77
C LYS A 47 19.22 7.46 -17.28
N ASP A 48 17.92 7.34 -17.05
CA ASP A 48 17.23 6.14 -16.55
C ASP A 48 17.55 5.75 -15.09
N GLN A 49 18.24 6.64 -14.33
CA GLN A 49 18.43 6.47 -12.89
C GLN A 49 17.24 7.03 -12.11
N GLN A 50 16.73 6.25 -11.15
CA GLN A 50 15.62 6.64 -10.29
C GLN A 50 16.07 6.81 -8.83
N ILE A 51 15.53 7.82 -8.15
CA ILE A 51 15.65 7.99 -6.71
C ILE A 51 14.31 7.63 -6.08
N HIS A 52 14.31 6.65 -5.18
CA HIS A 52 13.18 6.35 -4.33
C HIS A 52 13.39 6.99 -2.97
N ILE A 53 12.38 7.72 -2.52
CA ILE A 53 12.37 8.38 -1.22
C ILE A 53 11.40 7.58 -0.33
N LEU A 54 11.91 7.09 0.80
CA LEU A 54 11.10 6.44 1.82
C LEU A 54 10.97 7.36 3.04
N GLU A 55 9.85 8.06 3.11
CA GLU A 55 9.52 8.91 4.26
C GLU A 55 9.14 8.07 5.49
N PRO A 56 9.16 8.65 6.71
CA PRO A 56 8.68 7.99 7.92
C PRO A 56 7.27 7.40 7.77
N SER A 57 6.38 8.10 7.07
CA SER A 57 5.03 7.63 6.73
C SER A 57 5.06 6.32 5.92
N SER A 58 6.01 6.18 5.01
CA SER A 58 6.19 4.98 4.18
C SER A 58 6.78 3.83 4.99
N ILE A 59 7.75 4.09 5.87
CA ILE A 59 8.29 3.08 6.78
C ILE A 59 7.19 2.60 7.75
N LYS A 60 6.40 3.51 8.29
CA LYS A 60 5.26 3.23 9.16
C LYS A 60 4.20 2.39 8.46
N TYR A 61 3.90 2.70 7.20
CA TYR A 61 3.02 1.89 6.36
C TYR A 61 3.57 0.47 6.21
N ILE A 62 4.83 0.29 5.82
CA ILE A 62 5.46 -1.04 5.66
C ILE A 62 5.37 -1.84 6.96
N LYS A 63 5.73 -1.22 8.10
CA LYS A 63 5.67 -1.85 9.42
C LYS A 63 4.25 -2.29 9.77
N THR A 64 3.25 -1.46 9.45
CA THR A 64 1.83 -1.78 9.68
C THR A 64 1.36 -2.93 8.81
N VAL A 65 1.76 -2.98 7.54
CA VAL A 65 1.47 -4.12 6.65
C VAL A 65 2.06 -5.40 7.23
N ILE A 66 3.31 -5.38 7.70
CA ILE A 66 3.97 -6.56 8.27
C ILE A 66 3.24 -7.06 9.51
N ASP A 67 2.97 -6.17 10.48
CA ASP A 67 2.25 -6.52 11.72
C ASP A 67 0.85 -7.08 11.43
N ASP A 68 0.15 -6.49 10.47
CA ASP A 68 -1.17 -6.93 10.06
C ASP A 68 -1.14 -8.30 9.34
N LEU A 69 -0.15 -8.57 8.49
CA LEU A 69 0.07 -9.88 7.87
C LEU A 69 0.39 -10.96 8.92
N GLU A 70 1.20 -10.64 9.94
CA GLU A 70 1.48 -11.58 11.05
C GLU A 70 0.22 -11.89 11.87
N LYS A 71 -0.61 -10.88 12.13
CA LYS A 71 -1.92 -11.07 12.77
C LYS A 71 -2.89 -11.88 11.91
N LEU A 72 -2.87 -11.75 10.59
CA LEU A 72 -3.68 -12.59 9.71
C LEU A 72 -3.21 -14.04 9.72
N HIS A 73 -1.90 -14.25 9.63
CA HIS A 73 -1.32 -15.58 9.59
C HIS A 73 -1.62 -16.34 10.88
N SER A 74 -1.42 -15.71 12.03
CA SER A 74 -1.77 -16.29 13.36
C SER A 74 -3.27 -16.60 13.51
N ARG A 75 -4.15 -15.86 12.83
CA ARG A 75 -5.59 -16.15 12.77
C ARG A 75 -5.95 -17.22 11.74
N GLY A 76 -5.00 -17.68 10.92
CA GLY A 76 -5.24 -18.60 9.81
C GLY A 76 -6.12 -17.98 8.72
N GLU A 77 -5.86 -16.73 8.37
CA GLU A 77 -6.54 -15.98 7.30
C GLU A 77 -5.61 -15.60 6.14
N PHE A 78 -4.33 -15.96 6.24
CA PHE A 78 -3.29 -15.68 5.25
C PHE A 78 -2.21 -16.76 5.28
N ASN A 79 -1.87 -17.27 4.10
CA ASN A 79 -0.79 -18.23 3.89
C ASN A 79 0.53 -17.47 3.69
N ARG A 80 1.40 -17.49 4.72
CA ARG A 80 2.71 -16.81 4.70
C ARG A 80 3.76 -17.57 3.89
N GLU A 81 3.58 -18.88 3.72
CA GLU A 81 4.54 -19.74 3.03
C GLU A 81 4.41 -19.64 1.50
N ASN A 82 3.21 -19.31 1.00
CA ASN A 82 2.93 -19.24 -0.43
C ASN A 82 2.12 -18.00 -0.80
N TYR A 83 2.81 -16.86 -0.88
CA TYR A 83 2.27 -15.61 -1.37
C TYR A 83 3.22 -14.91 -2.34
N GLN A 84 2.66 -14.00 -3.13
CA GLN A 84 3.40 -13.17 -4.08
C GLN A 84 2.81 -11.78 -4.16
N PHE A 85 3.65 -10.81 -4.52
CA PHE A 85 3.21 -9.46 -4.83
C PHE A 85 2.71 -9.38 -6.27
N PHE A 86 1.51 -8.83 -6.45
CA PHE A 86 0.89 -8.70 -7.76
C PHE A 86 1.39 -7.45 -8.47
N TYR A 87 1.67 -7.62 -9.76
CA TYR A 87 2.10 -6.55 -10.66
C TYR A 87 1.18 -6.55 -11.87
N PRO A 88 0.64 -5.39 -12.26
CA PRO A 88 -0.05 -5.25 -13.53
C PRO A 88 0.93 -5.62 -14.66
N ASP A 89 0.64 -6.68 -15.40
CA ASP A 89 1.48 -7.04 -16.54
C ASP A 89 1.33 -5.97 -17.64
N LEU A 90 2.44 -5.52 -18.22
CA LEU A 90 2.42 -4.72 -19.43
C LEU A 90 1.91 -5.62 -20.57
N ASN A 91 0.76 -5.27 -21.15
CA ASN A 91 0.05 -5.99 -22.23
C ASN A 91 0.84 -6.25 -23.53
N LEU A 92 2.16 -6.05 -23.55
CA LEU A 92 3.00 -6.13 -24.75
C LEU A 92 3.53 -7.54 -25.03
N HIS A 93 3.69 -8.41 -24.02
CA HIS A 93 4.20 -9.78 -24.24
C HIS A 93 3.52 -10.80 -23.33
N LYS A 94 3.13 -11.96 -23.90
CA LYS A 94 2.66 -13.12 -23.12
C LYS A 94 3.77 -13.52 -22.14
N ALA A 95 3.54 -13.31 -20.85
CA ALA A 95 4.50 -13.73 -19.83
C ALA A 95 4.65 -15.26 -19.89
N LYS A 96 5.85 -15.73 -20.23
CA LYS A 96 6.26 -17.12 -20.02
C LYS A 96 6.21 -17.36 -18.51
N ASN A 97 5.27 -18.20 -18.04
CA ASN A 97 5.16 -18.75 -16.69
C ASN A 97 5.69 -17.80 -15.60
N LEU A 98 4.80 -17.00 -15.01
CA LEU A 98 5.14 -16.16 -13.87
C LEU A 98 5.80 -17.01 -12.76
N PRO A 99 6.93 -16.55 -12.18
CA PRO A 99 7.56 -17.25 -11.07
C PRO A 99 6.61 -17.23 -9.87
N SER A 100 6.49 -18.37 -9.19
CA SER A 100 5.67 -18.61 -7.99
C SER A 100 6.16 -17.85 -6.73
N SER A 101 6.80 -16.70 -6.89
CA SER A 101 7.38 -15.89 -5.81
C SER A 101 7.85 -14.54 -6.37
N ARG A 102 6.90 -13.65 -6.66
CA ARG A 102 7.24 -12.26 -7.03
C ARG A 102 7.49 -11.45 -5.74
N PRO A 103 8.70 -10.89 -5.51
CA PRO A 103 9.00 -10.07 -4.32
C PRO A 103 8.36 -8.68 -4.43
N ALA A 104 8.30 -7.93 -3.33
CA ALA A 104 7.89 -6.52 -3.34
C ALA A 104 9.02 -5.63 -3.87
N THR A 105 8.70 -4.78 -4.84
CA THR A 105 9.59 -3.75 -5.37
C THR A 105 9.35 -2.41 -4.68
N LEU A 106 10.31 -1.49 -4.76
CA LEU A 106 10.18 -0.16 -4.14
C LEU A 106 9.06 0.66 -4.78
N GLU A 107 8.82 0.47 -6.07
CA GLU A 107 7.73 1.08 -6.82
C GLU A 107 6.38 0.62 -6.28
N LEU A 108 6.22 -0.68 -6.03
CA LEU A 108 4.99 -1.25 -5.48
C LEU A 108 4.76 -0.80 -4.03
N ILE A 109 5.81 -0.80 -3.20
CA ILE A 109 5.71 -0.33 -1.81
C ILE A 109 5.35 1.15 -1.74
N SER A 110 5.82 1.93 -2.72
CA SER A 110 5.53 3.37 -2.83
C SER A 110 4.20 3.68 -3.51
N ALA A 111 3.54 2.68 -4.11
CA ALA A 111 2.28 2.86 -4.83
C ALA A 111 1.12 3.25 -3.88
N PRO A 112 0.05 3.88 -4.39
CA PRO A 112 -1.13 4.23 -3.60
C PRO A 112 -1.85 3.00 -3.02
N PHE A 113 -1.69 1.84 -3.65
CA PHE A 113 -2.12 0.56 -3.12
C PHE A 113 -1.19 -0.57 -3.58
N MET A 114 -1.12 -1.62 -2.77
CA MET A 114 -0.32 -2.81 -3.01
C MET A 114 -1.22 -4.04 -2.95
N ILE A 115 -1.06 -4.97 -3.90
CA ILE A 115 -1.86 -6.18 -3.99
C ILE A 115 -0.95 -7.38 -3.68
N ILE A 116 -1.39 -8.21 -2.74
CA ILE A 116 -0.74 -9.46 -2.36
C ILE A 116 -1.70 -10.61 -2.70
N GLU A 117 -1.24 -11.54 -3.50
CA GLU A 117 -1.94 -12.80 -3.79
C GLU A 117 -1.36 -13.91 -2.92
N TYR A 118 -2.21 -14.72 -2.31
CA TYR A 118 -1.80 -15.89 -1.52
C TYR A 118 -2.56 -17.14 -1.95
N GLN A 119 -1.90 -18.28 -1.88
CA GLN A 119 -2.46 -19.58 -2.24
C GLN A 119 -3.16 -20.24 -1.07
N GLU A 120 -3.97 -21.26 -1.37
CA GLU A 120 -4.65 -22.04 -0.36
C GLU A 120 -3.67 -22.77 0.57
N GLU A 121 -4.10 -23.02 1.81
CA GLU A 121 -3.33 -23.76 2.81
C GLU A 121 -4.25 -24.62 3.66
N HIS A 122 -3.84 -25.87 3.91
CA HIS A 122 -4.50 -26.72 4.88
C HIS A 122 -3.65 -26.79 6.14
N LEU A 123 -4.20 -26.32 7.26
CA LEU A 123 -3.57 -26.41 8.56
C LEU A 123 -3.90 -27.78 9.18
N PHE A 124 -2.89 -28.53 9.59
CA PHE A 124 -3.03 -29.87 10.16
C PHE A 124 -2.69 -29.90 11.65
N ASN A 125 -3.32 -30.81 12.40
CA ASN A 125 -2.95 -31.07 13.80
C ASN A 125 -1.73 -32.00 13.90
N ALA A 126 -1.26 -32.26 15.12
CA ALA A 126 -0.15 -33.18 15.39
C ALA A 126 -0.41 -34.64 14.91
N LYS A 127 -1.65 -34.98 14.57
CA LYS A 127 -2.07 -36.28 14.02
C LYS A 127 -2.30 -36.24 12.49
N GLN A 128 -1.91 -35.15 11.82
CA GLN A 128 -2.11 -34.91 10.39
C GLN A 128 -3.58 -34.85 9.93
N GLU A 129 -4.50 -34.47 10.83
CA GLU A 129 -5.89 -34.22 10.47
C GLU A 129 -6.09 -32.72 10.17
N PRO A 130 -6.82 -32.33 9.11
CA PRO A 130 -7.03 -30.93 8.77
C PRO A 130 -7.89 -30.23 9.83
N ILE A 131 -7.35 -29.19 10.45
CA ILE A 131 -8.02 -28.34 11.43
C ILE A 131 -8.78 -27.22 10.74
N LYS A 132 -8.14 -26.59 9.74
CA LYS A 132 -8.64 -25.38 9.10
C LYS A 132 -8.08 -25.29 7.68
N ALA A 133 -8.91 -24.82 6.74
CA ALA A 133 -8.47 -24.46 5.40
C ALA A 133 -8.43 -22.93 5.27
N ILE A 134 -7.38 -22.43 4.63
CA ILE A 134 -7.23 -21.05 4.18
C ILE A 134 -7.47 -21.09 2.67
N ASP A 135 -8.51 -20.41 2.19
CA ASP A 135 -8.78 -20.31 0.76
C ASP A 135 -7.82 -19.31 0.09
N ALA A 136 -7.46 -19.56 -1.17
CA ALA A 136 -6.67 -18.63 -1.96
C ALA A 136 -7.37 -17.25 -2.10
N GLY A 137 -6.58 -16.19 -2.09
CA GLY A 137 -7.14 -14.84 -1.99
C GLY A 137 -6.18 -13.71 -2.35
N TYR A 138 -6.72 -12.50 -2.30
CA TYR A 138 -6.00 -11.25 -2.44
C TYR A 138 -6.18 -10.39 -1.19
N LYS A 139 -5.06 -9.86 -0.69
CA LYS A 139 -5.02 -8.77 0.29
C LYS A 139 -4.57 -7.51 -0.43
N ILE A 140 -5.43 -6.49 -0.46
CA ILE A 140 -5.13 -5.20 -1.07
C ILE A 140 -4.92 -4.18 0.03
N TYR A 141 -3.69 -3.72 0.18
CA TYR A 141 -3.34 -2.66 1.11
C TYR A 141 -3.46 -1.31 0.44
N TYR A 142 -4.42 -0.50 0.90
CA TYR A 142 -4.64 0.85 0.38
C TYR A 142 -3.95 1.85 1.31
N LYS A 143 -2.96 2.57 0.78
CA LYS A 143 -2.11 3.51 1.52
C LYS A 143 -2.67 4.93 1.51
N ALA A 144 -3.32 5.32 0.42
CA ALA A 144 -3.82 6.68 0.26
C ALA A 144 -5.00 6.96 1.22
N ARG A 145 -5.20 8.24 1.53
CA ARG A 145 -6.39 8.70 2.23
C ARG A 145 -7.62 8.56 1.33
N ILE A 146 -8.76 8.20 1.91
CA ILE A 146 -10.03 8.05 1.21
C ILE A 146 -10.89 9.28 1.52
N ASP A 147 -10.95 10.22 0.57
CA ASP A 147 -11.70 11.47 0.72
C ASP A 147 -13.00 11.49 -0.10
N ASP A 148 -13.08 10.70 -1.17
CA ASP A 148 -14.28 10.55 -2.01
C ASP A 148 -14.56 9.08 -2.33
N TRP A 149 -15.82 8.73 -2.60
CA TRP A 149 -16.19 7.39 -3.10
C TRP A 149 -15.54 7.08 -4.45
N LYS A 150 -15.18 8.11 -5.22
CA LYS A 150 -14.48 7.96 -6.50
C LYS A 150 -13.11 7.31 -6.35
N ASP A 151 -12.41 7.53 -5.22
CA ASP A 151 -11.11 6.91 -4.95
C ASP A 151 -11.26 5.38 -4.89
N MET A 152 -12.29 4.92 -4.18
CA MET A 152 -12.64 3.50 -4.10
C MET A 152 -13.19 2.97 -5.42
N PHE A 153 -13.95 3.77 -6.16
CA PHE A 153 -14.43 3.38 -7.48
C PHE A 153 -13.25 3.14 -8.44
N PHE A 154 -12.25 4.02 -8.43
CA PHE A 154 -11.03 3.86 -9.23
C PHE A 154 -10.23 2.62 -8.83
N LEU A 155 -10.16 2.30 -7.53
CA LEU A 155 -9.57 1.05 -7.07
C LEU A 155 -10.32 -0.16 -7.63
N LEU A 156 -11.65 -0.20 -7.52
CA LEU A 156 -12.48 -1.29 -8.06
C LEU A 156 -12.28 -1.44 -9.58
N ASP A 157 -12.24 -0.32 -10.31
CA ASP A 157 -11.97 -0.32 -11.75
C ASP A 157 -10.59 -0.89 -12.07
N SER A 158 -9.57 -0.51 -11.31
CA SER A 158 -8.21 -1.06 -11.43
C SER A 158 -8.19 -2.57 -11.18
N LEU A 159 -8.84 -3.06 -10.12
CA LEU A 159 -8.94 -4.49 -9.82
C LEU A 159 -9.69 -5.27 -10.93
N SER A 160 -10.71 -4.65 -11.54
CA SER A 160 -11.43 -5.22 -12.68
C SER A 160 -10.54 -5.33 -13.91
N ASN A 161 -9.79 -4.27 -14.23
CA ASN A 161 -8.82 -4.25 -15.33
C ASN A 161 -7.74 -5.32 -15.18
N TYR A 162 -7.36 -5.63 -13.94
CA TYR A 162 -6.43 -6.71 -13.60
C TYR A 162 -7.06 -8.10 -13.57
N GLN A 163 -8.34 -8.24 -13.92
CA GLN A 163 -9.12 -9.47 -13.87
C GLN A 163 -9.22 -10.09 -12.46
N ILE A 164 -8.88 -9.35 -11.41
CA ILE A 164 -8.90 -9.82 -10.03
C ILE A 164 -10.34 -10.07 -9.57
N LEU A 165 -11.27 -9.20 -9.96
CA LEU A 165 -12.70 -9.35 -9.62
C LEU A 165 -13.35 -10.60 -10.25
N ASN A 166 -12.71 -11.19 -11.27
CA ASN A 166 -13.22 -12.38 -11.97
C ASN A 166 -12.58 -13.69 -11.48
N SER A 167 -11.64 -13.63 -10.54
CA SER A 167 -10.81 -14.76 -10.12
C SER A 167 -11.50 -15.80 -9.21
N ASN A 168 -12.74 -15.54 -8.77
CA ASN A 168 -13.48 -16.30 -7.75
C ASN A 168 -12.71 -16.54 -6.44
N LYS A 169 -11.66 -15.75 -6.19
CA LYS A 169 -10.85 -15.79 -4.97
C LYS A 169 -11.39 -14.80 -3.95
N LYS A 170 -11.06 -15.01 -2.68
CA LYS A 170 -11.41 -14.07 -1.60
C LYS A 170 -10.67 -12.74 -1.80
N ILE A 171 -11.37 -11.62 -1.70
CA ILE A 171 -10.78 -10.28 -1.84
C ILE A 171 -11.00 -9.50 -0.54
N SER A 172 -9.92 -8.99 0.04
CA SER A 172 -9.95 -8.16 1.24
C SER A 172 -9.14 -6.88 1.01
N ILE A 173 -9.82 -5.74 1.10
CA ILE A 173 -9.23 -4.41 1.01
C ILE A 173 -8.98 -3.91 2.44
N ARG A 174 -7.75 -3.51 2.70
CA ARG A 174 -7.26 -3.08 4.00
C ARG A 174 -6.69 -1.68 3.87
N ALA A 175 -7.46 -0.68 4.28
CA ALA A 175 -7.02 0.70 4.24
C ALA A 175 -6.19 1.01 5.49
N ILE A 176 -4.94 1.43 5.25
CA ILE A 176 -4.00 1.83 6.29
C ILE A 176 -3.90 3.34 6.23
N ALA A 177 -4.56 4.05 7.14
CA ALA A 177 -4.08 5.38 7.51
C ALA A 177 -4.46 5.73 8.94
N SER A 178 -3.56 6.44 9.60
CA SER A 178 -3.77 7.07 10.89
C SER A 178 -4.79 8.21 10.85
N ASP A 179 -5.13 8.70 9.66
CA ASP A 179 -6.02 9.84 9.39
C ASP A 179 -7.14 9.51 8.38
N GLN A 180 -7.50 8.23 8.20
CA GLN A 180 -8.64 7.88 7.35
C GLN A 180 -9.90 8.59 7.84
N SER A 181 -10.69 9.11 6.89
CA SER A 181 -11.99 9.68 7.20
C SER A 181 -12.89 8.63 7.86
N ASP A 182 -13.66 9.02 8.87
CA ASP A 182 -14.70 8.17 9.47
C ASP A 182 -15.71 7.67 8.41
N MET A 183 -15.78 8.37 7.28
CA MET A 183 -16.63 8.04 6.15
C MET A 183 -16.00 7.03 5.18
N ALA A 184 -14.76 6.58 5.36
CA ALA A 184 -14.07 5.66 4.44
C ALA A 184 -14.89 4.39 4.13
N LYS A 185 -15.50 3.78 5.15
CA LYS A 185 -16.40 2.62 4.97
C LYS A 185 -17.65 2.97 4.16
N ASN A 186 -18.21 4.17 4.38
CA ASN A 186 -19.37 4.65 3.62
C ASN A 186 -19.00 4.93 2.16
N TYR A 187 -17.84 5.54 1.91
CA TYR A 187 -17.31 5.78 0.57
C TYR A 187 -17.08 4.47 -0.18
N PHE A 188 -16.51 3.45 0.47
CA PHE A 188 -16.37 2.12 -0.12
C PHE A 188 -17.72 1.49 -0.47
N ARG A 189 -18.71 1.58 0.43
CA ARG A 189 -20.07 1.07 0.17
C ARG A 189 -20.73 1.79 -1.00
N THR A 190 -20.64 3.11 -1.06
CA THR A 190 -21.19 3.91 -2.17
C THR A 190 -20.49 3.56 -3.49
N ALA A 191 -19.16 3.43 -3.48
CA ALA A 191 -18.40 3.05 -4.67
C ALA A 191 -18.82 1.67 -5.19
N THR A 192 -19.00 0.70 -4.29
CA THR A 192 -19.49 -0.65 -4.63
C THR A 192 -20.88 -0.60 -5.28
N GLN A 193 -21.81 0.18 -4.72
CA GLN A 193 -23.16 0.33 -5.26
C GLN A 193 -23.15 0.98 -6.65
N GLU A 194 -22.39 2.07 -6.83
CA GLU A 194 -22.26 2.74 -8.13
C GLU A 194 -21.55 1.85 -9.16
N TYR A 195 -20.56 1.07 -8.74
CA TYR A 195 -19.88 0.11 -9.62
C TYR A 195 -20.83 -0.97 -10.12
N ILE A 196 -21.61 -1.59 -9.21
CA ILE A 196 -22.64 -2.58 -9.55
C ILE A 196 -23.71 -1.99 -10.46
N LYS A 197 -24.15 -0.75 -10.21
CA LYS A 197 -25.15 -0.07 -11.04
C LYS A 197 -24.65 0.17 -12.46
N LYS A 198 -23.35 0.50 -12.61
CA LYS A 198 -22.75 0.81 -13.92
C LYS A 198 -22.38 -0.43 -14.73
N TRP A 199 -21.86 -1.47 -14.08
CA TRP A 199 -21.29 -2.64 -14.75
C TRP A 199 -22.10 -3.93 -14.59
N GLY A 200 -23.13 -3.93 -13.74
CA GLY A 200 -23.97 -5.09 -13.43
C GLY A 200 -23.63 -5.73 -12.08
N LYS A 201 -24.56 -6.55 -11.57
CA LYS A 201 -24.35 -7.29 -10.31
C LYS A 201 -23.22 -8.29 -10.45
N SER A 202 -22.31 -8.27 -9.47
CA SER A 202 -21.23 -9.25 -9.32
C SER A 202 -21.17 -9.68 -7.86
N GLU A 203 -21.36 -10.97 -7.61
CA GLU A 203 -21.26 -11.54 -6.26
C GLU A 203 -19.88 -11.31 -5.63
N THR A 204 -18.81 -11.32 -6.44
CA THR A 204 -17.46 -11.09 -5.95
C THR A 204 -17.33 -9.72 -5.32
N ILE A 205 -17.92 -8.68 -5.93
CA ILE A 205 -17.84 -7.30 -5.46
C ILE A 205 -18.59 -7.13 -4.14
N GLU A 206 -19.78 -7.73 -4.03
CA GLU A 206 -20.57 -7.69 -2.79
C GLU A 206 -19.89 -8.44 -1.62
N LYS A 207 -19.04 -9.43 -1.93
CA LYS A 207 -18.28 -10.22 -0.96
C LYS A 207 -16.92 -9.61 -0.58
N ILE A 208 -16.53 -8.47 -1.17
CA ILE A 208 -15.25 -7.82 -0.83
C ILE A 208 -15.30 -7.37 0.64
N GLU A 209 -14.36 -7.86 1.42
CA GLU A 209 -14.16 -7.41 2.80
C GLU A 209 -13.40 -6.08 2.80
N PHE A 210 -13.89 -5.10 3.55
CA PHE A 210 -13.22 -3.82 3.72
C PHE A 210 -12.94 -3.54 5.19
N GLU A 211 -11.67 -3.33 5.51
CA GLU A 211 -11.20 -3.10 6.88
C GLU A 211 -10.32 -1.86 6.97
N LEU A 212 -10.47 -1.12 8.08
CA LEU A 212 -9.57 -0.03 8.45
C LEU A 212 -8.56 -0.59 9.44
N ILE A 213 -7.27 -0.49 9.13
CA ILE A 213 -6.19 -1.02 9.96
C ILE A 213 -5.54 0.12 10.75
N ALA A 214 -5.49 -0.04 12.07
CA ALA A 214 -4.81 0.90 12.94
C ALA A 214 -3.29 0.85 12.72
N THR A 215 -2.66 2.00 12.61
CA THR A 215 -1.24 2.11 12.34
C THR A 215 -0.41 1.81 13.59
N VAL A 216 0.71 1.08 13.44
CA VAL A 216 1.60 0.74 14.56
C VAL A 216 2.32 2.00 15.08
N SER A 217 2.48 2.11 16.41
CA SER A 217 3.02 3.27 17.15
C SER A 217 4.50 3.63 16.84
N ASP A 218 4.84 4.89 17.09
CA ASP A 218 5.85 5.76 16.45
C ASP A 218 7.29 5.75 17.02
N PHE A 219 7.64 4.87 17.95
CA PHE A 219 9.02 4.88 18.48
C PHE A 219 9.94 4.01 17.61
N PHE A 220 10.66 4.66 16.69
CA PHE A 220 11.64 4.01 15.81
C PHE A 220 13.01 3.82 16.47
N SER A 221 13.39 4.68 17.43
CA SER A 221 14.49 4.47 18.39
C SER A 221 14.41 5.53 19.50
N LYS A 222 14.88 5.22 20.72
CA LYS A 222 15.10 6.19 21.81
C LYS A 222 16.57 6.56 21.99
N GLU A 223 17.46 5.99 21.18
CA GLU A 223 18.88 6.28 21.27
C GLU A 223 19.18 7.60 20.54
N GLU A 224 19.62 8.61 21.30
CA GLU A 224 20.33 9.76 20.76
C GLU A 224 21.61 9.24 20.11
N LEU A 225 21.69 9.34 18.79
CA LEU A 225 22.96 9.15 18.08
C LEU A 225 23.76 10.44 18.27
N ASP A 226 24.73 10.41 19.18
CA ASP A 226 25.77 11.44 19.29
C ASP A 226 26.49 11.55 17.94
N TRP A 227 26.57 12.78 17.41
CA TRP A 227 27.27 13.14 16.17
C TRP A 227 28.68 13.66 16.45
#